data_AF-A0A2E7TKY3-F1
#
_entry.id   AF-A0A2E7TKY3-F1
#
_cell.length_a   1.000
_cell.length_b   1.000
_cell.length_c   1.000
_cell.angle_alpha   90.00
_cell.angle_beta   90.00
_cell.angle_gamma   90.00
#
_symmetry.space_group_name_H-M   'P 1'
#
loop_
_entity.id
_entity.type
_entity.pdbx_description
1 polymer ?
#
loop_
_entity_poly.entity_id
_entity_poly.type
_entity_poly.pdbx_seq_one_letter_code
_entity_poly.pdbx_strand_id
1 'polypeptide(L)'
;MTEDILNILLKSGKASISEDWDALYQDDLPIVVAPSTAELDEATGRLDAVGGYGYIATWKKNLFSFNPKLLSKRCGLIDENGNLLKAARIPKK
;
A
#
# COMPACT_ATOMS: atom_id res chain seq x y z
N MET A 1 8.95 -7.64 10.72
CA MET A 1 8.00 -6.51 10.80
C MET A 1 7.37 -6.19 9.46
N THR A 2 8.15 -5.92 8.40
CA THR A 2 7.63 -5.73 7.02
C THR A 2 7.16 -7.05 6.40
N GLU A 3 7.95 -8.12 6.57
CA GLU A 3 7.62 -9.49 6.13
C GLU A 3 6.33 -10.03 6.75
N ASP A 4 5.96 -9.58 7.94
CA ASP A 4 4.73 -10.01 8.63
C ASP A 4 3.49 -9.49 7.90
N ILE A 5 3.48 -8.21 7.50
CA ILE A 5 2.37 -7.60 6.76
C ILE A 5 2.25 -8.24 5.38
N LEU A 6 3.37 -8.45 4.71
CA LEU A 6 3.43 -9.02 3.36
C LEU A 6 2.93 -10.47 3.35
N ASN A 7 3.35 -11.28 4.32
CA ASN A 7 2.86 -12.66 4.48
C ASN A 7 1.35 -12.72 4.78
N ILE A 8 0.80 -11.80 5.58
CA ILE A 8 -0.64 -11.73 5.86
C ILE A 8 -1.40 -11.30 4.59
N LEU A 9 -0.88 -10.32 3.85
CA LEU A 9 -1.44 -9.88 2.57
C LEU A 9 -1.50 -11.00 1.53
N LEU A 10 -0.42 -11.77 1.38
CA LEU A 10 -0.39 -12.91 0.48
C LEU A 10 -1.38 -14.00 0.93
N LYS A 11 -1.48 -14.28 2.24
CA LYS A 11 -2.47 -15.21 2.79
C LYS A 11 -3.91 -14.73 2.61
N SER A 12 -4.15 -13.42 2.51
CA SER A 12 -5.49 -12.87 2.27
C SER A 12 -6.04 -13.17 0.88
N GLY A 13 -5.17 -13.58 -0.06
CA GLY A 13 -5.54 -13.86 -1.46
C GLY A 13 -5.87 -12.62 -2.29
N LYS A 14 -5.73 -11.41 -1.73
CA LYS A 14 -5.97 -10.13 -2.43
C LYS A 14 -4.71 -9.50 -3.00
N ALA A 15 -3.54 -10.06 -2.67
CA ALA A 15 -2.25 -9.61 -3.14
C ALA A 15 -1.49 -10.77 -3.79
N SER A 16 -0.73 -10.45 -4.84
CA SER A 16 0.13 -11.38 -5.58
C SER A 16 1.59 -10.99 -5.38
N ILE A 17 2.50 -11.97 -5.42
CA ILE A 17 3.94 -11.71 -5.37
C ILE A 17 4.36 -10.93 -6.61
N SER A 18 5.27 -9.98 -6.44
CA SER A 18 5.91 -9.22 -7.50
C SER A 18 7.42 -9.21 -7.29
N GLU A 19 8.18 -9.15 -8.39
CA GLU A 19 9.65 -9.02 -8.32
C GLU A 19 10.08 -7.55 -8.24
N ASP A 20 9.27 -6.63 -8.79
CA ASP A 20 9.55 -5.19 -8.82
C ASP A 20 8.98 -4.44 -7.61
N TRP A 21 7.98 -5.01 -6.93
CA TRP A 21 7.25 -4.40 -5.81
C TRP A 21 7.12 -5.38 -4.64
N ASP A 22 6.79 -4.87 -3.45
CA ASP A 22 6.54 -5.76 -2.29
C ASP A 22 5.40 -6.73 -2.58
N ALA A 23 4.34 -6.26 -3.24
CA ALA A 23 3.28 -7.09 -3.79
C ALA A 23 2.50 -6.34 -4.88
N LEU A 24 1.62 -7.04 -5.59
CA LEU A 24 0.65 -6.48 -6.52
C LEU A 24 -0.77 -6.69 -5.97
N TYR A 25 -1.56 -5.62 -5.97
CA TYR A 25 -2.98 -5.68 -5.62
C TYR A 25 -3.81 -6.06 -6.85
N GLN A 26 -5.12 -6.14 -6.68
CA GLN A 26 -6.06 -6.30 -7.80
C GLN A 26 -5.77 -5.25 -8.89
N ASP A 27 -5.91 -5.67 -10.16
CA ASP A 27 -5.61 -4.87 -11.35
C ASP A 27 -4.12 -4.51 -11.56
N ASP A 28 -3.20 -5.36 -11.10
CA ASP A 28 -1.73 -5.21 -11.23
C ASP A 28 -1.20 -3.89 -10.64
N LEU A 29 -1.87 -3.40 -9.58
CA LEU A 29 -1.48 -2.17 -8.92
C LEU A 29 -0.37 -2.41 -7.90
N PRO A 30 0.71 -1.62 -7.91
CA PRO A 30 1.83 -1.84 -7.01
C PRO A 30 1.44 -1.58 -5.57
N ILE A 31 1.85 -2.48 -4.69
CA ILE A 31 1.74 -2.37 -3.24
C ILE A 31 3.14 -2.12 -2.69
N VAL A 32 3.23 -1.13 -1.80
CA VAL A 32 4.44 -0.89 -0.99
C VAL A 32 4.09 -1.03 0.47
N VAL A 33 4.89 -1.77 1.23
CA VAL A 33 4.62 -2.01 2.65
C VAL A 33 5.28 -0.91 3.49
N ALA A 34 4.49 -0.22 4.30
CA ALA A 34 4.94 0.79 5.26
C ALA A 34 4.46 0.40 6.67
N PRO A 35 5.25 -0.36 7.45
CA PRO A 35 4.86 -0.81 8.77
C PRO A 35 4.84 0.33 9.79
N SER A 36 5.53 1.46 9.54
CA SER A 36 5.59 2.63 10.41
C SER A 36 5.39 3.94 9.64
N THR A 37 5.09 5.03 10.35
CA THR A 37 4.99 6.37 9.74
C THR A 37 6.31 6.91 9.23
N ALA A 38 7.44 6.40 9.73
CA ALA A 38 8.77 6.79 9.25
C ALA A 38 9.02 6.25 7.83
N GLU A 39 8.49 5.06 7.54
CA GLU A 39 8.62 4.40 6.23
C GLU A 39 7.54 4.83 5.23
N LEU A 40 6.54 5.63 5.67
CA LEU A 40 5.48 6.13 4.80
C LEU A 40 6.04 7.06 3.70
N ASP A 41 7.02 7.90 4.02
CA ASP A 41 7.58 8.85 3.07
C ASP A 41 8.36 8.11 1.97
N GLU A 42 9.17 7.12 2.35
CA GLU A 42 9.86 6.25 1.40
C GLU A 42 8.88 5.43 0.55
N ALA A 43 7.84 4.87 1.17
CA ALA A 43 6.82 4.11 0.45
C ALA A 43 6.03 4.96 -0.55
N THR A 44 5.73 6.20 -0.19
CA THR A 44 5.07 7.16 -1.09
C THR A 44 6.02 7.54 -2.23
N GLY A 45 7.29 7.79 -1.94
CA GLY A 45 8.32 8.07 -2.96
C GLY A 45 8.50 6.93 -3.98
N ARG A 46 8.43 5.67 -3.52
CA ARG A 46 8.45 4.51 -4.43
C ARG A 46 7.23 4.48 -5.35
N LEU A 47 6.04 4.77 -4.84
CA LEU A 47 4.83 4.87 -5.67
C LEU A 47 4.83 6.07 -6.62
N ASP A 48 5.49 7.17 -6.25
CA ASP A 48 5.63 8.33 -7.13
C ASP A 48 6.44 7.99 -8.39
N ALA A 49 7.35 7.00 -8.35
CA ALA A 49 8.08 6.52 -9.52
C ALA A 49 7.16 5.96 -10.64
N VAL A 50 5.97 5.47 -10.27
CA VAL A 50 4.94 4.97 -11.20
C VAL A 50 3.76 5.95 -11.37
N GLY A 51 3.99 7.23 -11.06
CA GLY A 51 3.00 8.30 -11.21
C GLY A 51 2.07 8.49 -10.00
N GLY A 52 2.37 7.82 -8.88
CA GLY A 52 1.63 7.87 -7.63
C GLY A 52 0.41 6.95 -7.59
N TYR A 53 0.31 5.99 -8.50
CA TYR A 53 -0.80 5.04 -8.56
C TYR A 53 -0.42 3.71 -7.92
N GLY A 54 -1.08 3.38 -6.82
CA GLY A 54 -0.85 2.14 -6.09
C GLY A 54 -1.39 2.20 -4.67
N TYR A 55 -1.02 1.21 -3.87
CA TYR A 55 -1.49 1.05 -2.50
C TYR A 55 -0.33 0.97 -1.53
N ILE A 56 -0.49 1.59 -0.37
CA ILE A 56 0.43 1.42 0.75
C ILE A 56 -0.20 0.49 1.76
N ALA A 57 0.47 -0.60 2.08
CA ALA A 57 0.06 -1.56 3.08
C ALA A 57 0.60 -1.17 4.45
N THR A 58 -0.28 -1.02 5.43
CA THR A 58 0.12 -0.74 6.82
C THR A 58 -0.76 -1.49 7.81
N TRP A 59 -0.36 -1.48 9.08
CA TRP A 59 -1.20 -2.04 10.13
C TRP A 59 -2.44 -1.18 10.34
N LYS A 60 -3.60 -1.79 10.51
CA LYS A 60 -4.85 -1.09 10.84
C LYS A 60 -4.74 -0.15 12.05
N LYS A 61 -3.94 -0.53 13.07
CA LYS A 61 -3.66 0.31 14.26
C LYS A 61 -2.91 1.61 13.94
N ASN A 62 -2.12 1.64 12.86
CA ASN A 62 -1.33 2.80 12.45
C ASN A 62 -2.12 3.77 11.57
N LEU A 63 -3.37 3.45 11.21
CA LEU A 63 -4.23 4.31 10.41
C LEU A 63 -4.37 5.72 10.99
N PHE A 64 -4.43 5.85 12.32
CA PHE A 64 -4.51 7.16 12.99
C PHE A 64 -3.19 7.93 12.94
N SER A 65 -2.07 7.22 12.94
CA SER A 65 -0.73 7.82 12.84
C SER A 65 -0.41 8.23 11.41
N PHE A 66 -0.97 7.52 10.42
CA PHE A 66 -0.86 7.85 9.01
C PHE A 66 -1.79 9.02 8.69
N ASN A 67 -1.26 10.24 8.61
CA ASN A 67 -2.05 11.40 8.24
C ASN A 67 -2.52 11.28 6.77
N PRO A 68 -3.82 11.06 6.49
CA PRO A 68 -4.33 10.85 5.15
C PRO A 68 -4.15 12.06 4.23
N LYS A 69 -3.82 13.24 4.79
CA LYS A 69 -3.49 14.46 4.05
C LYS A 69 -2.10 14.42 3.41
N LEU A 70 -1.16 13.62 3.94
CA LEU A 70 0.16 13.42 3.33
C LEU A 70 0.07 12.48 2.13
N LEU A 71 -0.87 11.53 2.18
CA LEU A 71 -1.13 10.62 1.07
C LEU A 71 -1.82 11.38 -0.07
N SER A 72 -1.13 11.46 -1.21
CA SER A 72 -1.67 11.98 -2.47
C SER A 72 -3.04 11.35 -2.79
N LYS A 73 -3.90 12.07 -3.52
CA LYS A 73 -5.22 11.54 -3.95
C LYS A 73 -5.08 10.29 -4.83
N ARG A 74 -3.90 10.06 -5.40
CA ARG A 74 -3.60 8.94 -6.30
C ARG A 74 -3.20 7.66 -5.55
N CYS A 75 -2.66 7.79 -4.34
CA CYS A 75 -2.22 6.66 -3.51
C CYS A 75 -3.35 6.18 -2.60
N GLY A 76 -3.56 4.86 -2.57
CA GLY A 76 -4.49 4.20 -1.67
C GLY A 76 -3.77 3.67 -0.44
N LEU A 77 -4.56 3.30 0.57
CA LEU A 77 -4.07 2.67 1.79
C LEU A 77 -4.85 1.38 2.02
N ILE A 78 -4.13 0.30 2.28
CA ILE A 78 -4.69 -1.01 2.62
C ILE A 78 -4.18 -1.49 3.97
N ASP A 79 -4.98 -2.30 4.65
CA ASP A 79 -4.56 -2.99 5.87
C ASP A 79 -3.74 -4.25 5.56
N GLU A 80 -3.21 -4.87 6.61
CA GLU A 80 -2.47 -6.13 6.52
C GLU A 80 -3.27 -7.31 5.94
N ASN A 81 -4.61 -7.21 5.89
CA ASN A 81 -5.51 -8.22 5.31
C ASN A 81 -5.96 -7.85 3.89
N GLY A 82 -5.37 -6.82 3.27
CA GLY A 82 -5.80 -6.30 1.98
C GLY A 82 -7.21 -5.70 2.00
N ASN A 83 -7.68 -5.19 3.14
CA ASN A 83 -8.88 -4.37 3.21
C ASN A 83 -8.53 -2.92 2.91
N LEU A 84 -9.37 -2.30 2.12
CA LEU A 84 -9.15 -0.94 1.65
C LEU A 84 -9.51 0.06 2.76
N LEU A 85 -8.50 0.76 3.27
CA LEU A 85 -8.64 1.82 4.29
C LEU A 85 -8.86 3.18 3.65
N LYS A 86 -8.16 3.44 2.53
CA LYS A 86 -8.33 4.64 1.71
C LYS A 86 -8.28 4.24 0.24
N ALA A 87 -9.27 4.68 -0.53
CA ALA A 87 -9.28 4.43 -1.98
C ALA A 87 -8.23 5.28 -2.69
N ALA A 88 -7.42 4.60 -3.50
CA ALA A 88 -6.60 5.24 -4.52
C ALA A 88 -7.51 5.78 -5.62
N ARG A 89 -7.31 7.03 -6.05
CA ARG A 89 -7.98 7.55 -7.25
C ARG A 89 -7.22 7.10 -8.49
N ILE A 90 -7.36 5.83 -8.83
CA ILE A 90 -6.79 5.25 -10.06
C ILE A 90 -7.67 5.68 -11.24
N PRO A 91 -7.10 6.14 -12.38
CA PRO A 91 -7.87 6.40 -13.58
C PRO A 91 -8.42 5.06 -14.07
N LYS A 92 -9.73 4.97 -14.30
CA LYS A 92 -10.30 3.81 -14.98
C LYS A 92 -9.69 3.75 -16.39
N LYS A 93 -9.04 2.64 -16.72
CA LYS A 93 -8.71 2.31 -18.12
C LYS A 93 -9.99 2.14 -18.92
#